data_AF-Q2B6S0-F1
#
_entry.id   AF-Q2B6S0-F1
#
_cell.length_a   1.000
_cell.length_b   1.000
_cell.length_c   1.000
_cell.angle_alpha   90.00
_cell.angle_beta   90.00
_cell.angle_gamma   90.00
#
_symmetry.space_group_name_H-M   'P 1'
#
loop_
_entity.id
_entity.type
_entity.pdbx_description
1 polymer ?
#
loop_
_entity_poly.entity_id
_entity_poly.type
_entity_poly.pdbx_seq_one_letter_code
_entity_poly.pdbx_strand_id
1 'polypeptide(L)' 'MRIWESAAMSRRKRRIIVPSVLNLYHLIDTFKASRTLEDFNVLLGAYISLAEMLGFSEEQIERAYVEKNEVNYERQRQGY' A
#
# COMPACT_ATOMS: atom_id res chain seq x y z
N MET A 1 30.15 -5.96 23.38
CA MET A 1 29.60 -4.70 22.82
C MET A 1 29.43 -4.90 21.32
N ARG A 2 28.19 -5.08 20.83
CA ARG A 2 27.86 -5.55 19.47
C ARG A 2 27.90 -4.41 18.45
N ILE A 3 28.94 -4.40 17.62
CA ILE A 3 29.14 -3.44 16.53
C ILE A 3 28.36 -3.85 15.26
N TRP A 4 27.77 -5.05 15.24
CA TRP A 4 27.14 -5.65 14.06
C TRP A 4 25.62 -5.42 13.95
N GLU A 5 24.95 -4.97 15.03
CA GLU A 5 23.51 -4.64 14.98
C GLU A 5 23.23 -3.25 14.38
N SER A 6 24.20 -2.33 14.42
CA SER A 6 24.00 -0.94 13.92
C SER A 6 24.09 -0.80 12.39
N ALA A 7 24.76 -1.71 11.68
CA ALA A 7 24.89 -1.63 10.23
C ALA A 7 23.64 -2.12 9.47
N ALA A 8 22.86 -3.04 10.08
CA ALA A 8 21.65 -3.60 9.45
C ALA A 8 20.46 -2.62 9.42
N MET A 9 20.42 -1.64 10.32
CA MET A 9 19.37 -0.62 10.37
C MET A 9 19.64 0.60 9.45
N SER A 10 20.84 0.71 8.88
CA SER A 10 21.30 1.93 8.17
C SER A 10 21.01 1.94 6.65
N ARG A 11 20.19 1.02 6.14
CA ARG A 11 19.82 0.98 4.70
C ARG A 11 18.33 0.83 4.41
N ARG A 12 17.43 1.31 5.30
CA ARG A 12 16.10 1.70 4.81
C ARG A 12 16.33 2.87 3.86
N LYS A 13 16.34 2.61 2.54
CA LYS A 13 16.34 3.64 1.48
C LYS A 13 15.42 4.76 1.99
N ARG A 14 15.92 6.00 2.09
CA ARG A 14 15.06 7.18 2.29
C ARG A 14 14.10 7.23 1.10
N ARG A 15 12.96 6.56 1.20
CA ARG A 15 11.90 6.61 0.22
C ARG A 15 11.19 7.95 0.43
N ILE A 16 11.02 8.71 -0.66
CA ILE A 16 10.41 10.03 -0.64
C ILE A 16 8.95 9.84 -1.10
N ILE A 17 8.01 10.45 -0.38
CA ILE A 17 6.56 10.29 -0.63
C ILE A 17 6.18 10.70 -2.06
N VAL A 18 6.67 11.86 -2.52
CA VAL A 18 6.31 12.40 -3.84
C VAL A 18 6.68 11.45 -4.99
N PRO A 19 7.93 10.96 -5.12
CA PRO A 19 8.28 9.94 -6.10
C PRO A 19 7.47 8.64 -5.98
N SER A 20 7.13 8.18 -4.77
CA SER A 20 6.30 6.97 -4.59
C SER A 20 4.89 7.17 -5.15
N VAL A 21 4.29 8.35 -4.95
CA VAL A 21 2.99 8.70 -5.53
C VAL A 21 3.07 8.78 -7.05
N LEU A 22 4.13 9.39 -7.61
CA LEU A 22 4.32 9.43 -9.06
C LEU A 22 4.49 8.02 -9.67
N ASN A 23 5.20 7.14 -8.97
CA ASN A 23 5.35 5.75 -9.38
C ASN A 23 4.02 4.98 -9.35
N LEU A 24 3.11 5.29 -8.41
CA LEU A 24 1.77 4.69 -8.40
C LEU A 24 1.00 4.99 -9.68
N TYR A 25 1.05 6.23 -10.20
CA TYR A 25 0.39 6.53 -11.48
C TYR A 25 0.90 5.65 -12.63
N HIS A 26 2.21 5.45 -12.71
CA HIS A 26 2.79 4.55 -13.70
C HIS A 26 2.31 3.10 -13.53
N LEU A 27 2.30 2.57 -12.30
CA LEU A 27 1.85 1.21 -12.02
C LEU A 27 0.36 1.02 -12.29
N ILE A 28 -0.47 2.05 -12.06
CA ILE A 28 -1.89 2.05 -12.41
C ILE A 28 -2.06 1.91 -13.92
N ASP A 29 -1.30 2.68 -14.71
CA ASP A 29 -1.37 2.59 -16.17
C ASP A 29 -0.89 1.23 -16.68
N THR A 30 0.18 0.68 -16.10
CA THR A 30 0.67 -0.67 -16.40
C THR A 30 -0.40 -1.72 -16.13
N PHE A 31 -0.98 -1.74 -14.92
CA PHE A 31 -2.03 -2.70 -14.57
C PHE A 31 -3.30 -2.52 -15.42
N LYS A 32 -3.67 -1.27 -15.75
CA LYS A 32 -4.82 -0.98 -16.62
C LYS A 32 -4.65 -1.59 -18.01
N ALA A 33 -3.43 -1.58 -18.55
CA ALA A 33 -3.11 -2.18 -19.84
C ALA A 33 -3.06 -3.72 -19.77
N SER A 34 -2.36 -4.27 -18.78
CA SER A 34 -2.04 -5.70 -18.72
C SER A 34 -3.12 -6.56 -18.06
N ARG A 35 -3.76 -6.05 -17.00
CA ARG A 35 -4.72 -6.74 -16.13
C ARG A 35 -4.23 -8.08 -15.58
N THR A 36 -2.91 -8.24 -15.43
CA THR A 36 -2.33 -9.47 -14.88
C THR A 36 -2.36 -9.46 -13.35
N LEU A 37 -2.39 -10.65 -12.74
CA LEU A 37 -2.24 -10.78 -11.29
C LEU A 37 -0.88 -10.27 -10.80
N GLU A 38 0.17 -10.43 -11.61
CA GLU A 38 1.50 -9.95 -11.28
C GLU A 38 1.52 -8.42 -11.16
N ASP A 39 1.01 -7.71 -12.17
CA ASP A 39 0.98 -6.24 -12.15
C ASP A 39 0.03 -5.71 -11.09
N PHE A 40 -1.05 -6.44 -10.77
CA PHE A 40 -1.90 -6.15 -9.62
C PHE A 40 -1.13 -6.24 -8.30
N ASN A 41 -0.36 -7.32 -8.09
CA ASN A 41 0.41 -7.51 -6.87
C ASN A 41 1.49 -6.42 -6.73
N VAL A 42 2.15 -6.04 -7.82
CA VAL A 42 3.11 -4.93 -7.82
C VAL A 42 2.43 -3.61 -7.45
N LEU A 43 1.27 -3.31 -8.04
CA LEU A 43 0.50 -2.11 -7.73
C LEU A 43 0.04 -2.09 -6.26
N LEU A 44 -0.51 -3.19 -5.77
CA LEU A 44 -0.97 -3.33 -4.38
C LEU A 44 0.19 -3.15 -3.40
N GLY A 45 1.32 -3.81 -3.64
CA GLY A 45 2.51 -3.68 -2.81
C GLY A 45 3.06 -2.24 -2.76
N ALA A 46 2.93 -1.48 -3.86
CA ALA A 46 3.28 -0.07 -3.89
C ALA A 46 2.32 0.80 -3.05
N TYR A 47 1.02 0.50 -3.04
CA TYR A 47 0.05 1.16 -2.16
C TYR A 47 0.35 0.90 -0.69
N ILE A 48 0.62 -0.34 -0.31
CA ILE A 48 0.97 -0.69 1.08
C ILE A 48 2.27 0.01 1.50
N SER A 49 3.30 -0.01 0.63
CA SER A 49 4.54 0.71 0.89
C SER A 49 4.33 2.22 1.08
N LEU A 50 3.41 2.84 0.33
CA LEU A 50 3.08 4.25 0.52
C LEU A 50 2.35 4.48 1.85
N ALA A 51 1.42 3.60 2.23
CA ALA A 51 0.71 3.71 3.50
C ALA A 51 1.67 3.64 4.70
N GLU A 52 2.65 2.72 4.68
CA GLU A 52 3.70 2.65 5.69
C GLU A 52 4.52 3.95 5.75
N MET A 53 4.87 4.53 4.59
CA MET A 53 5.60 5.80 4.52
C MET A 53 4.81 6.99 5.07
N LEU A 54 3.47 6.91 5.03
CA LEU A 54 2.56 7.89 5.61
C LEU A 54 2.30 7.65 7.11
N GLY A 55 2.87 6.60 7.69
CA GLY A 55 2.75 6.27 9.12
C GLY A 55 1.53 5.43 9.48
N PHE A 56 0.87 4.79 8.51
CA PHE A 56 -0.21 3.85 8.78
C PHE A 56 0.36 2.48 9.17
N SER A 57 -0.22 1.85 10.18
CA SER A 57 0.04 0.44 10.52
C SER A 57 -0.87 -0.49 9.72
N GLU A 58 -0.47 -1.76 9.61
CA GLU A 58 -1.26 -2.80 8.95
C GLU A 58 -2.65 -2.95 9.61
N GLU A 59 -2.70 -2.92 10.95
CA GLU A 59 -3.96 -3.03 11.70
C GLU A 59 -4.89 -1.84 11.46
N GLN A 60 -4.34 -0.63 11.26
CA GLN A 60 -5.14 0.54 10.90
C GLN A 60 -5.75 0.38 9.51
N ILE A 61 -4.98 -0.16 8.55
CA ILE A 61 -5.44 -0.40 7.18
C ILE A 61 -6.52 -1.48 7.17
N GLU A 62 -6.30 -2.60 7.85
CA GLU A 62 -7.25 -3.72 7.93
C GLU A 62 -8.57 -3.28 8.58
N ARG A 63 -8.50 -2.59 9.73
CA ARG A 63 -9.70 -2.08 10.40
C ARG A 63 -10.49 -1.13 9.51
N ALA A 64 -9.81 -0.18 8.84
CA ALA A 64 -10.47 0.74 7.92
C ALA A 64 -11.13 0.01 6.73
N TYR A 65 -10.51 -1.06 6.23
CA TYR A 65 -11.09 -1.91 5.19
C TYR A 65 -12.36 -2.62 5.66
N VAL A 66 -12.35 -3.21 6.86
CA VAL A 66 -13.53 -3.86 7.45
C VAL A 66 -14.68 -2.88 7.65
N GLU A 67 -14.43 -1.74 8.30
CA GLU A 67 -15.43 -0.69 8.53
C GLU A 67 -16.04 -0.19 7.20
N LYS A 68 -15.20 -0.03 6.16
CA LYS A 68 -15.66 0.37 4.83
C LYS A 68 -16.54 -0.71 4.19
N ASN A 69 -16.19 -1.97 4.34
CA ASN A 69 -16.95 -3.08 3.79
C ASN A 69 -18.32 -3.23 4.45
N GLU A 70 -18.44 -3.00 5.76
CA GLU A 70 -19.73 -3.02 6.45
C GLU A 70 -20.68 -1.96 5.88
N VAL A 71 -20.19 -0.73 5.68
CA VAL A 71 -20.98 0.34 5.05
C VAL A 71 -21.36 -0.01 3.61
N ASN A 72 -20.44 -0.61 2.85
CA ASN A 72 -20.72 -1.04 1.47
C ASN A 72 -21.77 -2.17 1.43
N TYR A 73 -21.71 -3.11 2.37
CA TYR A 73 -22.67 -4.20 2.50
C TYR A 73 -24.08 -3.65 2.81
N GLU A 74 -24.18 -2.69 3.74
CA GLU A 74 -25.47 -2.06 4.05
C GLU A 74 -26.05 -1.30 2.84
N ARG A 75 -25.21 -0.62 2.05
CA ARG A 75 -25.65 0.04 0.80
C ARG A 75 -26.22 -0.96 -0.21
N GLN A 76 -25.57 -2.11 -0.39
CA GLN A 76 -26.06 -3.18 -1.28
C GLN A 76 -27.41 -3.72 -0.82
N ARG A 77 -27.61 -3.88 0.49
CA ARG A 77 -28.91 -4.26 1.06
C ARG A 77 -30.02 -3.24 0.80
N GLN A 78 -29.65 -1.97 0.66
CA GLN A 78 -30.58 -0.87 0.40
C GLN A 78 -30.80 -0.62 -1.11
N GLY A 79 -30.24 -1.45 -1.99
CA GLY A 79 -30.49 -1.40 -3.43
C GLY A 79 -29.51 -0.52 -4.23
N TYR A 80 -28.33 -0.23 -3.67
CA TYR A 80 -27.18 0.31 -4.43
C TYR A 80 -26.52 -0.80 -5.26
#